data_AF-A0A965AZJ5-F1
#
_entry.id   AF-A0A965AZJ5-F1
#
_cell.length_a   1.000
_cell.length_b   1.000
_cell.length_c   1.000
_cell.angle_alpha   90.00
_cell.angle_beta   90.00
_cell.angle_gamma   90.00
#
_symmetry.space_group_name_H-M   'P 1'
#
loop_
_entity.id
_entity.type
_entity.pdbx_description
1 polymer ?
#
loop_
_entity_poly.entity_id
_entity_poly.type
_entity_poly.pdbx_seq_one_letter_code
_entity_poly.pdbx_strand_id
1 'polypeptide(L)'
;MGWFNIGFECNGWSNRATWLINLHIDQYADIDALVKDFIYDDNTSSVRRLASFLENLFEDELPNMNGLFKELLMVAFREVDWHELAETYINNELSRLDALKMAGVENE
;
A
#
# COMPACT_ATOMS: atom_id res chain seq x y z
N MET A 1 -20.84 -23.22 19.82
CA MET A 1 -19.70 -22.37 20.24
C MET A 1 -18.96 -21.97 18.97
N GLY A 2 -19.25 -20.78 18.45
CA GLY A 2 -18.55 -20.24 17.29
C GLY A 2 -17.35 -19.44 17.79
N TRP A 3 -16.15 -19.86 17.43
CA TRP A 3 -14.95 -19.05 17.61
C TRP A 3 -15.08 -17.89 16.62
N PHE A 4 -15.51 -16.72 17.10
CA PHE A 4 -15.35 -15.50 16.34
C PHE A 4 -13.85 -15.25 16.24
N ASN A 5 -13.28 -15.53 15.08
CA ASN A 5 -11.96 -15.08 14.70
C ASN A 5 -12.07 -13.56 14.55
N ILE A 6 -11.95 -12.83 15.66
CA ILE A 6 -11.81 -11.38 15.63
C ILE A 6 -10.41 -11.18 15.04
N GLY A 7 -10.32 -11.03 13.73
CA GLY A 7 -9.11 -10.53 13.10
C GLY A 7 -8.71 -9.27 13.85
N PHE A 8 -7.47 -9.21 14.33
CA PHE A 8 -6.98 -8.03 15.03
C PHE A 8 -6.75 -6.92 14.00
N GLU A 9 -7.85 -6.27 13.58
CA GLU A 9 -7.79 -5.06 12.75
C GLU A 9 -6.96 -4.01 13.50
N CYS A 10 -5.92 -3.51 12.84
CA CYS A 10 -4.97 -2.56 13.42
C CYS A 10 -5.23 -1.18 12.81
N ASN A 11 -6.04 -0.36 13.48
CA ASN A 11 -6.45 0.96 12.98
C ASN A 11 -7.08 0.93 11.58
N GLY A 12 -7.93 -0.06 11.30
CA GLY A 12 -8.60 -0.21 10.00
C GLY A 12 -7.84 -1.03 8.96
N TRP A 13 -6.63 -1.52 9.29
CA TRP A 13 -5.86 -2.44 8.43
C TRP A 13 -6.05 -3.89 8.84
N SER A 14 -6.02 -4.80 7.86
CA SER A 14 -6.23 -6.24 8.06
C SER A 14 -5.27 -6.87 9.08
N ASN A 15 -4.06 -6.33 9.20
CA ASN A 15 -3.06 -6.80 10.15
C ASN A 15 -2.04 -5.72 10.56
N ARG A 16 -1.23 -6.04 11.57
CA ARG A 16 -0.24 -5.12 12.14
C ARG A 16 0.91 -4.82 11.19
N ALA A 17 1.36 -5.78 10.39
CA ALA A 17 2.46 -5.57 9.45
C ALA A 17 2.04 -4.56 8.36
N THR A 18 0.85 -4.73 7.78
CA THR A 18 0.29 -3.80 6.80
C THR A 18 0.16 -2.38 7.38
N TRP A 19 -0.37 -2.23 8.59
CA TRP A 19 -0.47 -0.93 9.26
C TRP A 19 0.90 -0.26 9.47
N LEU A 20 1.90 -1.02 9.93
CA LEU A 20 3.25 -0.48 10.14
C LEU A 20 3.91 -0.03 8.84
N ILE A 21 3.71 -0.77 7.75
CA ILE A 21 4.18 -0.36 6.43
C ILE A 21 3.47 0.90 5.96
N ASN A 22 2.14 1.03 6.12
CA ASN A 22 1.43 2.27 5.81
C ASN A 22 2.07 3.48 6.52
N LEU A 23 2.32 3.37 7.83
CA LEU A 23 2.96 4.45 8.60
C LEU A 23 4.38 4.80 8.12
N HIS A 24 5.08 3.83 7.53
CA HIS A 24 6.39 4.06 6.94
C HIS A 24 6.27 4.72 5.56
N ILE A 25 5.34 4.26 4.72
CA ILE A 25 5.05 4.86 3.41
C ILE A 25 4.62 6.32 3.56
N ASP A 26 3.82 6.65 4.58
CA ASP A 26 3.39 8.03 4.86
C ASP A 26 4.56 8.99 5.14
N GLN A 27 5.77 8.47 5.43
CA GLN A 27 6.98 9.28 5.60
C GLN A 27 7.68 9.58 4.27
N TYR A 28 7.34 8.87 3.19
CA TYR A 28 7.81 9.17 1.85
C TYR A 28 7.06 10.38 1.31
N ALA A 29 7.81 11.43 0.99
CA ALA A 29 7.26 12.73 0.63
C ALA A 29 6.43 12.78 -0.67
N ASP A 30 6.37 11.68 -1.44
CA ASP A 30 5.83 11.71 -2.81
C ASP A 30 4.97 10.49 -3.20
N ILE A 31 4.36 9.82 -2.22
CA ILE A 31 3.49 8.66 -2.50
C ILE A 31 2.29 9.05 -3.39
N ASP A 32 1.75 10.26 -3.24
CA ASP A 32 0.63 10.73 -4.05
C ASP A 32 0.98 10.90 -5.53
N ALA A 33 2.20 11.37 -5.86
CA ALA A 33 2.63 11.45 -7.25
C ALA A 33 2.86 10.06 -7.84
N LEU A 34 3.48 9.16 -7.06
CA LEU A 34 3.66 7.78 -7.46
C LEU A 34 2.31 7.12 -7.80
N VAL A 35 1.31 7.23 -6.91
CA VAL A 35 -0.01 6.62 -7.11
C VAL A 35 -0.69 7.15 -8.38
N LYS A 36 -0.56 8.45 -8.67
CA LYS A 36 -1.09 9.03 -9.91
C LYS A 36 -0.50 8.38 -11.16
N ASP A 37 0.81 8.13 -11.19
CA ASP A 37 1.46 7.48 -12.33
C ASP A 37 0.87 6.10 -12.61
N PHE A 38 0.46 5.35 -11.58
CA PHE A 38 -0.21 4.05 -11.74
C PHE A 38 -1.69 4.16 -12.14
N ILE A 39 -2.37 5.26 -11.81
CA ILE A 39 -3.78 5.49 -12.18
C ILE A 39 -3.91 5.95 -13.64
N TYR A 40 -3.03 6.83 -14.10
CA TYR A 40 -3.10 7.39 -15.46
C TYR A 40 -2.61 6.43 -16.54
N ASP A 41 -1.89 5.39 -16.16
CA ASP A 41 -1.55 4.29 -17.07
C ASP A 41 -2.78 3.39 -17.21
N ASP A 42 -3.58 3.61 -18.27
CA ASP A 42 -4.94 3.12 -18.62
C ASP A 42 -5.11 1.59 -18.66
N ASN A 43 -4.67 0.92 -17.60
CA ASN A 43 -4.59 -0.51 -17.49
C ASN A 43 -5.42 -0.92 -16.26
N THR A 44 -6.37 -1.82 -16.44
CA THR A 44 -7.22 -2.44 -15.41
C THR A 44 -6.48 -3.15 -14.27
N SER A 45 -5.16 -3.04 -14.19
CA SER A 45 -4.28 -3.69 -13.20
C SER A 45 -3.49 -2.72 -12.31
N SER A 46 -3.86 -1.43 -12.25
CA SER A 46 -3.16 -0.42 -11.43
C SER A 46 -2.89 -0.88 -9.99
N VAL A 47 -3.88 -1.48 -9.32
CA VAL A 47 -3.72 -2.03 -7.94
C VAL A 47 -2.64 -3.09 -7.88
N ARG A 48 -2.66 -4.07 -8.79
CA ARG A 48 -1.67 -5.15 -8.79
C ARG A 48 -0.26 -4.62 -9.07
N ARG A 49 -0.14 -3.66 -9.99
CA ARG A 49 1.14 -3.06 -10.36
C ARG A 49 1.72 -2.24 -9.22
N LEU A 50 0.89 -1.41 -8.58
CA LEU A 50 1.31 -0.64 -7.41
C LEU A 50 1.68 -1.57 -6.25
N ALA A 51 0.91 -2.63 -6.00
CA ALA A 51 1.24 -3.62 -4.97
C ALA A 51 2.62 -4.24 -5.20
N SER A 52 2.89 -4.72 -6.42
CA SER A 52 4.22 -5.28 -6.77
C SER A 52 5.32 -4.22 -6.73
N PHE A 53 5.03 -2.97 -7.09
CA PHE A 53 6.01 -1.89 -6.99
C PHE A 53 6.40 -1.62 -5.54
N LEU A 54 5.41 -1.51 -4.64
CA LEU A 54 5.64 -1.30 -3.21
C LEU A 54 6.42 -2.48 -2.62
N GLU A 55 6.02 -3.71 -2.90
CA GLU A 55 6.75 -4.89 -2.45
C GLU A 55 8.23 -4.85 -2.86
N ASN A 56 8.51 -4.59 -4.14
CA ASN A 56 9.89 -4.52 -4.65
C ASN A 56 10.67 -3.34 -4.03
N LEU A 57 10.04 -2.17 -3.85
CA LEU A 57 10.69 -1.01 -3.23
C LEU A 57 11.20 -1.35 -1.83
N PHE A 58 10.38 -2.03 -1.04
CA PHE A 58 10.74 -2.43 0.31
C PHE A 58 11.73 -3.61 0.33
N GLU A 59 11.66 -4.53 -0.62
CA GLU A 59 12.68 -5.56 -0.79
C GLU A 59 14.05 -4.98 -1.13
N ASP A 60 14.12 -3.93 -1.96
CA ASP A 60 15.36 -3.26 -2.35
C ASP A 60 15.96 -2.41 -1.22
N GLU A 61 15.14 -1.90 -0.32
CA GLU A 61 15.57 -1.15 0.88
C GLU A 61 16.06 -2.05 2.01
N LEU A 62 15.82 -3.37 1.93
CA LEU A 62 16.32 -4.29 2.93
C LEU A 62 17.85 -4.20 3.00
N PRO A 63 18.42 -4.06 4.20
CA PRO A 63 19.87 -4.06 4.34
C PRO A 63 20.44 -5.37 3.80
N ASN A 64 21.60 -5.29 3.13
CA ASN A 64 22.35 -6.45 2.67
C ASN A 64 22.85 -7.29 3.86
N MET A 65 21.95 -8.09 4.42
CA MET A 65 22.15 -8.99 5.54
C MET A 65 22.06 -10.43 5.05
N ASN A 66 22.74 -11.35 5.73
CA ASN A 66 22.72 -12.77 5.42
C ASN A 66 22.36 -13.59 6.67
N GLY A 67 21.84 -14.80 6.44
CA GLY A 67 21.47 -15.74 7.50
C GLY A 67 20.16 -15.38 8.22
N LEU A 68 20.05 -15.81 9.47
CA LEU A 68 18.80 -15.81 10.25
C LEU A 68 18.06 -14.45 10.27
N PHE A 69 18.78 -13.34 10.40
CA PHE A 69 18.13 -12.01 10.47
C PHE A 69 17.45 -11.63 9.15
N LYS A 70 18.03 -12.00 8.01
CA LYS A 70 17.39 -11.80 6.69
C LYS A 70 16.12 -12.64 6.61
N GLU A 71 16.18 -13.90 7.00
CA GLU A 71 15.02 -14.81 6.98
C GLU A 71 13.89 -14.30 7.88
N LEU A 72 14.20 -13.84 9.09
CA LEU A 72 13.23 -13.26 10.01
C LEU A 72 12.57 -12.00 9.44
N LEU A 73 13.35 -11.12 8.81
CA LEU A 73 12.80 -9.93 8.16
C LEU A 73 11.91 -10.31 6.98
N MET A 74 12.35 -11.21 6.09
CA MET A 74 11.55 -11.67 4.95
C MET A 74 10.24 -12.33 5.39
N VAL A 75 10.24 -13.10 6.49
CA VAL A 75 9.01 -13.66 7.06
C VAL A 75 8.09 -12.55 7.56
N ALA A 76 8.60 -11.52 8.22
CA ALA A 76 7.79 -10.39 8.66
C ALA A 76 7.20 -9.59 7.48
N PHE A 77 7.96 -9.39 6.41
CA PHE A 77 7.49 -8.71 5.20
C PHE A 77 6.45 -9.53 4.43
N ARG A 78 6.49 -10.86 4.48
CA ARG A 78 5.47 -11.72 3.87
C ARG A 78 4.08 -11.56 4.50
N GLU A 79 4.00 -11.10 5.74
CA GLU A 79 2.72 -10.83 6.42
C GLU A 79 2.07 -9.51 5.97
N VAL A 80 2.78 -8.68 5.19
CA VAL A 80 2.25 -7.42 4.66
C VAL A 80 1.26 -7.72 3.54
N ASP A 81 0.04 -7.19 3.65
CA ASP A 81 -0.92 -7.21 2.55
C ASP A 81 -0.67 -6.03 1.60
N TRP A 82 0.22 -6.24 0.64
CA TRP A 82 0.54 -5.23 -0.38
C TRP A 82 -0.64 -4.87 -1.28
N HIS A 83 -1.61 -5.78 -1.43
CA HIS A 83 -2.79 -5.54 -2.24
C HIS A 83 -3.73 -4.56 -1.54
N GLU A 84 -3.97 -4.77 -0.24
CA GLU A 84 -4.77 -3.87 0.60
C GLU A 84 -4.18 -2.44 0.61
N LEU A 85 -2.84 -2.31 0.76
CA LEU A 85 -2.15 -1.02 0.67
C LEU A 85 -2.42 -0.33 -0.67
N ALA A 86 -2.12 -1.02 -1.78
CA ALA A 86 -2.25 -0.46 -3.12
C ALA A 86 -3.71 -0.08 -3.44
N GLU A 87 -4.67 -0.93 -3.06
CA GLU A 87 -6.10 -0.67 -3.24
C GLU A 87 -6.53 0.57 -2.46
N THR A 88 -6.09 0.71 -1.21
CA THR A 88 -6.42 1.86 -0.36
C THR A 88 -5.88 3.16 -0.96
N TYR A 89 -4.62 3.20 -1.39
CA TYR A 89 -4.03 4.40 -1.99
C TYR A 89 -4.73 4.80 -3.29
N ILE A 90 -4.99 3.84 -4.17
CA ILE A 90 -5.68 4.12 -5.44
C ILE A 90 -7.11 4.61 -5.18
N ASN A 91 -7.87 3.94 -4.31
CA ASN A 91 -9.25 4.33 -4.01
C ASN A 91 -9.32 5.71 -3.38
N ASN A 92 -8.38 6.06 -2.50
CA ASN A 92 -8.29 7.39 -1.91
C ASN A 92 -8.02 8.47 -2.97
N GLU A 93 -7.07 8.23 -3.87
CA GLU A 93 -6.75 9.19 -4.93
C GLU A 93 -7.88 9.33 -5.96
N LEU A 94 -8.51 8.23 -6.37
CA LEU A 94 -9.69 8.27 -7.24
C LEU A 94 -10.84 9.05 -6.60
N SER A 95 -11.11 8.82 -5.31
CA SER A 95 -12.13 9.56 -4.55
C SER A 95 -11.81 11.06 -4.49
N ARG A 96 -10.52 11.41 -4.34
CA ARG A 96 -10.05 12.80 -4.36
C ARG A 96 -10.25 13.45 -5.73
N LEU A 97 -9.91 12.75 -6.82
CA LEU A 97 -10.09 13.22 -8.18
C LEU A 97 -11.58 13.42 -8.52
N ASP A 98 -12.45 12.51 -8.09
CA ASP A 98 -13.89 12.64 -8.30
C ASP A 98 -14.48 13.79 -7.49
N ALA A 99 -14.03 14.02 -6.26
CA ALA A 99 -14.42 15.19 -5.47
C ALA A 99 -14.01 16.51 -6.15
N LEU A 100 -12.82 16.57 -6.78
CA LEU A 100 -12.36 17.76 -7.52
C LEU A 100 -13.19 18.02 -8.79
N LYS A 101 -13.52 16.97 -9.54
CA LYS A 101 -14.43 17.08 -10.70
C LYS A 101 -15.80 17.59 -10.28
N MET A 102 -16.36 17.06 -9.17
CA MET A 102 -17.66 17.52 -8.65
C MET A 102 -17.62 18.96 -8.14
N ALA A 103 -16.46 19.44 -7.65
CA ALA A 103 -16.27 20.82 -7.22
C ALA A 103 -16.12 21.82 -8.39
N GLY A 104 -16.16 21.36 -9.64
CA GLY A 104 -16.04 22.22 -10.83
C GLY A 104 -14.63 22.78 -11.06
N VAL A 105 -13.61 22.18 -10.44
CA VAL A 105 -12.21 22.49 -10.73
C VAL A 105 -11.77 21.66 -11.93
N GLU A 106 -12.32 21.97 -13.10
CA GLU A 106 -11.70 21.55 -14.36
C GLU A 106 -10.48 22.44 -14.55
N ASN A 107 -9.29 21.87 -14.36
CA ASN A 107 -8.04 22.54 -14.74
C ASN A 107 -8.05 22.70 -16.28
N GLU A 108 -8.14 23.95 -16.74
CA GLU A 108 -7.67 24.36 -18.08
C GLU A 108 -6.18 24.06 -18.26
#